data_AF-A0AAE0QS77-F1
#
_entry.id   AF-A0AAE0QS77-F1
#
_cell.length_a   1.000
_cell.length_b   1.000
_cell.length_c   1.000
_cell.angle_alpha   90.00
_cell.angle_beta   90.00
_cell.angle_gamma   90.00
#
_symmetry.space_group_name_H-M   'P 1'
#
loop_
_entity.id
_entity.type
_entity.pdbx_description
1 polymer ?
#
loop_
_entity_poly.entity_id
_entity_poly.type
_entity_poly.pdbx_seq_one_letter_code
_entity_poly.pdbx_strand_id
1 'polypeptide(L)'
;MVVCRMTLMVCKTKRSKIEIEKKTKWWKLKKEECCEEFRQKLRQALGGQVVLPDDWETTAEVIRETGRKVLGVSSGRRKEDKETWWWNEEVQDSIQRKRLAKKKWDMDRTEENRQEYKELQRRVKREVSKAKQKAYDELYTRLDTREGEKDLYSESREQVEENLERWRFALERRGMKVSRSKTEYMCVNEREGSGTVRLQGEEVKKVEEFKYLGSTVQSNGECGKEVKKRVQAGWNGWRKVSGVLCDQKISARIKGKVYRTVVRPAMLYGLETVSLRKRQESELEVAELKMLRFSLGVTRLDRIRNEYIRGTAHVGCLGDKVREARLRWFGHVQRRESEYIGRRMLDMGLPGRRQRGRPKRRYMDGINEDMKLVGASVEDAEDRDRWREMIRCGDP
;
A
#
# COMPACT_ATOMS: atom_id res chain seq x y z
N MET A 1 -10.05 -18.26 -16.53
CA MET A 1 -9.09 -17.75 -15.53
C MET A 1 -9.84 -16.93 -14.50
N VAL A 2 -9.75 -17.30 -13.23
CA VAL A 2 -10.33 -16.60 -12.10
C VAL A 2 -9.20 -15.84 -11.39
N VAL A 3 -9.39 -14.55 -11.19
CA VAL A 3 -8.43 -13.68 -10.49
C VAL A 3 -9.09 -13.20 -9.20
N CYS A 4 -8.45 -13.45 -8.06
CA CYS A 4 -8.94 -13.00 -6.77
C CYS A 4 -8.09 -11.84 -6.25
N ARG A 5 -8.75 -10.76 -5.83
CA ARG A 5 -8.11 -9.68 -5.10
C ARG A 5 -8.32 -9.90 -3.60
N MET A 6 -7.29 -10.35 -2.91
CA MET A 6 -7.34 -10.50 -1.46
C MET A 6 -6.95 -9.20 -0.77
N THR A 7 -7.72 -8.78 0.24
CA THR A 7 -7.33 -7.67 1.13
C THR A 7 -7.17 -8.18 2.55
N LEU A 8 -5.98 -7.99 3.12
CA LEU A 8 -5.67 -8.39 4.49
C LEU A 8 -6.07 -7.31 5.49
N MET A 9 -6.67 -7.73 6.60
CA MET A 9 -6.84 -6.93 7.80
C MET A 9 -5.95 -7.49 8.90
N VAL A 10 -5.16 -6.60 9.49
CA VAL A 10 -4.50 -6.91 10.76
C VAL A 10 -5.59 -6.91 11.82
N CYS A 11 -5.80 -8.06 12.48
CA CYS A 11 -6.67 -8.12 13.63
C CYS A 11 -6.07 -7.24 14.74
N LYS A 12 -6.65 -6.06 14.95
CA LYS A 12 -6.52 -5.37 16.23
C LYS A 12 -7.38 -6.13 17.24
N THR A 13 -6.94 -7.31 17.67
CA THR A 13 -7.59 -8.02 18.77
C THR A 13 -7.64 -7.03 19.94
N LYS A 14 -8.86 -6.68 20.38
CA LYS A 14 -9.06 -5.84 21.57
C LYS A 14 -8.26 -6.47 22.70
N ARG A 15 -7.56 -5.64 23.49
CA ARG A 15 -6.78 -6.09 24.65
C ARG A 15 -7.70 -6.88 25.57
N SER A 16 -7.57 -8.21 25.59
CA SER A 16 -8.05 -9.06 26.67
C SER A 16 -7.42 -8.53 27.95
N LYS A 17 -8.26 -8.16 28.91
CA LYS A 17 -7.81 -7.76 30.25
C LYS A 17 -7.76 -9.06 31.04
N ILE A 18 -6.56 -9.49 31.42
CA ILE A 18 -6.41 -10.58 32.39
C ILE A 18 -6.72 -9.98 33.76
N GLU A 19 -7.68 -10.57 34.45
CA GLU A 19 -8.00 -10.24 35.83
C GLU A 19 -6.99 -10.94 36.73
N ILE A 20 -6.17 -10.16 37.41
CA ILE A 20 -5.19 -10.61 38.39
C ILE A 20 -5.69 -10.16 39.76
N GLU A 21 -5.43 -10.98 40.77
CA GLU A 21 -5.72 -10.65 42.17
C GLU A 21 -5.18 -9.26 42.54
N LYS A 22 -6.05 -8.45 43.16
CA LYS A 22 -5.72 -7.07 43.56
C LYS A 22 -4.72 -7.11 44.71
N LYS A 23 -3.52 -6.57 44.50
CA LYS A 23 -2.46 -6.52 45.52
C LYS A 23 -2.37 -5.13 46.15
N THR A 24 -2.09 -5.08 47.45
CA THR A 24 -1.81 -3.82 48.18
C THR A 24 -0.53 -3.17 47.64
N LYS A 25 -0.55 -1.85 47.46
CA LYS A 25 0.56 -1.09 46.84
C LYS A 25 1.70 -0.79 47.83
N TRP A 26 2.33 -1.83 48.39
CA TRP A 26 3.38 -1.70 49.42
C TRP A 26 4.56 -0.81 49.03
N TRP A 27 4.90 -0.73 47.73
CA TRP A 27 5.97 0.14 47.23
C TRP A 27 5.75 1.64 47.48
N LYS A 28 4.52 2.07 47.82
CA LYS A 28 4.24 3.46 48.20
C LYS A 28 4.87 3.88 49.54
N LEU A 29 5.25 2.91 50.39
CA LEU A 29 5.96 3.18 51.65
C LEU A 29 7.35 3.76 51.46
N LYS A 30 7.89 3.77 50.23
CA LYS A 30 9.13 4.49 49.90
C LYS A 30 8.98 6.01 49.97
N LYS A 31 7.75 6.53 49.99
CA LYS A 31 7.47 7.96 50.21
C LYS A 31 7.26 8.19 51.70
N GLU A 32 7.98 9.17 52.23
CA GLU A 32 8.02 9.47 53.67
C GLU A 32 6.63 9.87 54.20
N GLU A 33 5.93 10.77 53.50
CA GLU A 33 4.55 11.17 53.81
C GLU A 33 3.56 9.98 53.89
N CYS A 34 3.62 9.06 52.93
CA CYS A 34 2.74 7.88 52.92
C CYS A 34 3.12 6.87 54.01
N CYS A 35 4.38 6.83 54.43
CA CYS A 35 4.86 5.97 55.50
C CYS A 35 4.37 6.49 56.87
N GLU A 36 4.43 7.80 57.08
CA GLU A 36 3.94 8.45 58.29
C GLU A 36 2.43 8.32 58.45
N GLU A 37 1.66 8.57 57.38
CA GLU A 37 0.20 8.40 57.39
C GLU A 37 -0.21 6.95 57.69
N PHE A 38 0.52 5.99 57.12
CA PHE A 38 0.31 4.57 57.39
C PHE A 38 0.61 4.21 58.85
N ARG A 39 1.73 4.68 59.40
CA ARG A 39 2.10 4.46 60.81
C ARG A 39 1.08 5.06 61.77
N GLN A 40 0.60 6.27 61.48
CA GLN A 40 -0.39 6.96 62.31
C GLN A 40 -1.71 6.19 62.33
N LYS A 41 -2.22 5.78 61.17
CA LYS A 41 -3.46 5.00 61.06
C LYS A 41 -3.33 3.59 61.63
N LEU A 42 -2.16 2.97 61.50
CA LEU A 42 -1.88 1.66 62.11
C LEU A 42 -1.89 1.75 63.64
N ARG A 43 -1.25 2.77 64.22
CA ARG A 43 -1.26 2.99 65.68
C ARG A 43 -2.65 3.27 66.22
N GLN A 44 -3.47 4.02 65.47
CA GLN A 44 -4.87 4.25 65.82
C GLN A 44 -5.69 2.95 65.77
N ALA A 45 -5.49 2.13 64.73
CA ALA A 45 -6.20 0.85 64.59
C ALA A 45 -5.81 -0.19 65.64
N LEU A 46 -4.59 -0.12 66.17
CA LEU A 46 -4.09 -0.98 67.26
C LEU A 46 -4.32 -0.37 68.66
N GLY A 47 -5.17 0.65 68.79
CA GLY A 47 -5.57 1.21 70.08
C GLY A 47 -4.46 1.92 70.86
N GLY A 48 -3.37 2.33 70.21
CA GLY A 48 -2.26 3.05 70.86
C GLY A 48 -1.38 2.19 71.78
N GLN A 49 -1.50 0.86 71.73
CA GLN A 49 -0.65 -0.04 72.52
C GLN A 49 0.81 0.02 72.04
N VAL A 50 1.76 0.10 72.99
CA VAL A 50 3.21 0.11 72.74
C VAL A 50 3.73 -1.29 72.40
N VAL A 51 3.02 -2.33 72.84
CA VAL A 51 3.34 -3.75 72.63
C VAL A 51 2.28 -4.35 71.72
N LEU A 52 2.71 -5.06 70.68
CA LEU A 52 1.82 -5.75 69.74
C LEU A 52 1.07 -6.88 70.45
N PRO A 53 -0.23 -7.07 70.19
CA PRO A 53 -0.97 -8.23 70.71
C PRO A 53 -0.31 -9.56 70.31
N ASP A 54 -0.31 -10.55 71.22
CA ASP A 54 0.25 -11.91 70.97
C ASP A 54 -0.50 -12.70 69.89
N ASP A 55 -1.66 -12.20 69.47
CA ASP A 55 -2.42 -12.75 68.35
C ASP A 55 -1.93 -12.19 67.01
N TRP A 56 -1.04 -12.95 66.38
CA TRP A 56 -0.42 -12.62 65.10
C TRP A 56 -1.42 -12.60 63.94
N GLU A 57 -2.48 -13.41 63.99
CA GLU A 57 -3.47 -13.45 62.90
C GLU A 57 -4.26 -12.16 62.86
N THR A 58 -4.78 -11.75 64.01
CA THR A 58 -5.55 -10.50 64.17
C THR A 58 -4.68 -9.27 63.85
N THR A 59 -3.43 -9.27 64.30
CA THR A 59 -2.47 -8.19 64.01
C THR A 59 -2.15 -8.10 62.50
N ALA A 60 -1.92 -9.25 61.85
CA ALA A 60 -1.65 -9.29 60.41
C ALA A 60 -2.86 -8.85 59.58
N GLU A 61 -4.08 -9.16 60.01
CA GLU A 61 -5.31 -8.67 59.37
C GLU A 61 -5.44 -7.15 59.45
N VAL A 62 -5.24 -6.57 60.64
CA VAL A 62 -5.25 -5.12 60.85
C VAL A 62 -4.21 -4.43 59.97
N ILE A 63 -3.00 -5.00 59.86
CA ILE A 63 -1.94 -4.49 58.98
C ILE A 63 -2.36 -4.52 57.50
N ARG A 64 -2.92 -5.65 57.04
CA ARG A 64 -3.36 -5.80 55.63
C ARG A 64 -4.53 -4.88 55.31
N GLU A 65 -5.48 -4.70 56.22
CA GLU A 65 -6.64 -3.84 56.03
C GLU A 65 -6.24 -2.35 56.03
N THR A 66 -5.42 -1.94 57.00
CA THR A 66 -4.85 -0.58 57.04
C THR A 66 -4.03 -0.30 55.79
N GLY A 67 -3.24 -1.27 55.33
CA GLY A 67 -2.45 -1.16 54.10
C GLY A 67 -3.34 -0.98 52.86
N ARG A 68 -4.47 -1.70 52.79
CA ARG A 68 -5.45 -1.54 51.71
C ARG A 68 -6.13 -0.16 51.75
N LYS A 69 -6.46 0.36 52.93
CA LYS A 69 -7.10 1.69 53.11
C LYS A 69 -6.17 2.85 52.77
N VAL A 70 -4.91 2.82 53.24
CA VAL A 70 -3.95 3.93 53.06
C VAL A 70 -3.23 3.88 51.72
N LEU A 71 -2.67 2.72 51.36
CA LEU A 71 -1.85 2.61 50.16
C LEU A 71 -2.69 2.37 48.90
N GLY A 72 -3.92 1.87 49.08
CA GLY A 72 -4.83 1.47 48.02
C GLY A 72 -4.44 0.13 47.39
N VAL A 73 -5.37 -0.44 46.62
CA VAL A 73 -5.16 -1.68 45.88
C VAL A 73 -4.75 -1.43 44.43
N SER A 74 -4.00 -2.37 43.84
CA SER A 74 -3.74 -2.38 42.41
C SER A 74 -5.05 -2.60 41.65
N SER A 75 -5.11 -2.12 40.40
CA SER A 75 -6.32 -2.21 39.57
C SER A 75 -6.65 -3.63 39.11
N GLY A 76 -5.85 -4.64 39.50
CA GLY A 76 -6.06 -6.06 39.16
C GLY A 76 -6.04 -6.35 37.66
N ARG A 77 -5.49 -5.45 36.83
CA ARG A 77 -5.56 -5.53 35.37
C ARG A 77 -4.16 -5.43 34.79
N ARG A 78 -3.62 -6.55 34.31
CA ARG A 78 -2.42 -6.56 33.45
C ARG A 78 -2.87 -6.69 32.00
N LYS A 79 -2.19 -5.96 31.12
CA LYS A 79 -2.34 -6.14 29.67
C LYS A 79 -1.57 -7.39 29.31
N GLU A 80 -2.22 -8.32 28.62
CA GLU A 80 -1.55 -9.43 27.97
C GLU A 80 -0.48 -8.87 27.02
N ASP A 81 0.76 -9.31 27.20
CA ASP A 81 1.86 -8.97 26.29
C ASP A 81 1.63 -9.78 25.01
N LYS A 82 1.11 -9.13 23.97
CA LYS A 82 1.16 -9.73 22.65
C LYS A 82 2.62 -9.76 22.23
N GLU A 83 3.23 -10.93 22.23
CA GLU A 83 4.29 -11.21 21.27
C GLU A 83 3.68 -10.98 19.90
N THR A 84 3.98 -9.80 19.35
CA THR A 84 3.55 -9.49 18.00
C THR A 84 4.47 -10.32 17.12
N TRP A 85 3.97 -11.08 16.17
CA TRP A 85 4.75 -12.05 15.35
C TRP A 85 5.98 -11.47 14.59
N TRP A 86 6.18 -10.14 14.63
CA TRP A 86 7.36 -9.42 14.11
C TRP A 86 8.21 -8.77 15.23
N TRP A 87 7.93 -9.09 16.49
CA TRP A 87 8.61 -8.57 17.67
C TRP A 87 9.94 -9.28 17.84
N ASN A 88 11.03 -8.51 17.90
CA ASN A 88 12.38 -9.02 18.10
C ASN A 88 13.10 -8.19 19.18
N GLU A 89 14.20 -8.72 19.69
CA GLU A 89 15.00 -8.06 20.74
C GLU A 89 15.50 -6.68 20.29
N GLU A 90 15.84 -6.52 19.01
CA GLU A 90 16.30 -5.25 18.42
C GLU A 90 15.22 -4.15 18.44
N VAL A 91 13.96 -4.49 18.12
CA VAL A 91 12.81 -3.57 18.22
C VAL A 91 12.52 -3.25 19.69
N GLN A 92 12.65 -4.22 20.58
CA GLN A 92 12.41 -4.01 22.00
C GLN A 92 13.44 -3.04 22.60
N ASP A 93 14.73 -3.28 22.37
CA ASP A 93 15.82 -2.44 22.83
C ASP A 93 15.73 -1.02 22.23
N SER A 94 15.46 -0.88 20.93
CA SER A 94 15.29 0.44 20.31
C SER A 94 14.10 1.22 20.88
N ILE A 95 12.98 0.56 21.19
CA ILE A 95 11.82 1.19 21.86
C ILE A 95 12.16 1.60 23.29
N GLN A 96 12.90 0.78 24.03
CA GLN A 96 13.34 1.09 25.39
C GLN A 96 14.26 2.32 25.40
N ARG A 97 15.27 2.37 24.53
CA ARG A 97 16.15 3.55 24.37
C ARG A 97 15.37 4.82 24.05
N LYS A 98 14.38 4.74 23.14
CA LYS A 98 13.50 5.88 22.84
C LYS A 98 12.68 6.34 24.07
N ARG A 99 12.23 5.41 24.92
CA ARG A 99 11.50 5.76 26.16
C ARG A 99 12.42 6.44 27.17
N LEU A 100 13.67 5.97 27.32
CA LEU A 100 14.67 6.60 28.19
C LEU A 100 15.01 8.01 27.72
N ALA A 101 15.26 8.20 26.42
CA ALA A 101 15.53 9.53 25.85
C ALA A 101 14.33 10.48 25.98
N LYS A 102 13.09 9.96 25.85
CA LYS A 102 11.89 10.76 26.11
C LYS A 102 11.82 11.21 27.57
N LYS A 103 12.16 10.33 28.52
CA LYS A 103 12.19 10.66 29.95
C LYS A 103 13.25 11.72 30.26
N LYS A 104 14.45 11.63 29.65
CA LYS A 104 15.49 12.67 29.74
C LYS A 104 15.01 14.02 29.20
N TRP A 105 14.42 14.03 28.00
CA TRP A 105 13.88 15.26 27.41
C TRP A 105 12.74 15.86 28.25
N ASP A 106 11.89 15.03 28.85
CA ASP A 106 10.80 15.50 29.71
C ASP A 106 11.31 16.15 31.01
N MET A 107 12.50 15.76 31.50
CA MET A 107 13.13 16.37 32.67
C MET A 107 13.85 17.67 32.31
N ASP A 108 14.78 17.62 31.37
CA ASP A 108 15.74 18.72 31.16
C ASP A 108 15.25 19.76 30.13
N ARG A 109 14.28 19.38 29.28
CA ARG A 109 13.70 20.19 28.18
C ARG A 109 14.71 20.89 27.25
N THR A 110 15.95 20.42 27.18
CA THR A 110 17.01 20.94 26.29
C THR A 110 16.79 20.54 24.82
N GLU A 111 17.32 21.33 23.89
CA GLU A 111 17.20 21.05 22.44
C GLU A 111 18.04 19.83 22.01
N GLU A 112 19.18 19.58 22.66
CA GLU A 112 20.01 18.39 22.44
C GLU A 112 19.25 17.09 22.76
N ASN A 113 18.61 17.02 23.93
CA ASN A 113 17.78 15.88 24.32
C ASN A 113 16.57 15.71 23.39
N ARG A 114 16.04 16.80 22.83
CA ARG A 114 14.97 16.75 21.83
C ARG A 114 15.45 16.17 20.50
N GLN A 115 16.66 16.51 20.05
CA GLN A 115 17.26 15.95 18.83
C GLN A 115 17.55 14.46 19.02
N GLU A 116 18.16 14.05 20.14
CA GLU A 116 18.44 12.66 20.47
C GLU A 116 17.15 11.81 20.49
N TYR A 117 16.08 12.33 21.09
CA TYR A 117 14.76 11.68 21.05
C TYR A 117 14.21 11.53 19.62
N LYS A 118 14.32 12.56 18.77
CA LYS A 118 13.86 12.51 17.37
C LYS A 118 14.65 11.48 16.56
N GLU A 119 15.95 11.39 16.75
CA GLU A 119 16.80 10.41 16.06
C GLU A 119 16.46 8.98 16.48
N LEU A 120 16.31 8.73 17.78
CA LEU A 120 15.87 7.43 18.29
C LEU A 120 14.44 7.10 17.83
N GLN A 121 13.55 8.09 17.70
CA GLN A 121 12.23 7.88 17.12
C GLN A 121 12.31 7.46 15.64
N ARG A 122 13.19 8.07 14.84
CA ARG A 122 13.43 7.66 13.45
C ARG A 122 14.06 6.27 13.39
N ARG A 123 14.98 5.94 14.30
CA ARG A 123 15.61 4.62 14.40
C ARG A 123 14.57 3.54 14.71
N VAL A 124 13.71 3.75 15.71
CA VAL A 124 12.60 2.84 16.02
C VAL A 124 11.69 2.64 14.81
N LYS A 125 11.34 3.70 14.07
CA LYS A 125 10.53 3.56 12.85
C LYS A 125 11.21 2.67 11.80
N ARG A 126 12.54 2.83 11.61
CA ARG A 126 13.34 2.01 10.69
C ARG A 126 13.38 0.55 11.13
N GLU A 127 13.72 0.27 12.38
CA GLU A 127 13.81 -1.09 12.90
C GLU A 127 12.46 -1.81 12.86
N VAL A 128 11.37 -1.14 13.24
CA VAL A 128 10.01 -1.69 13.11
C VAL A 128 9.66 -2.00 11.66
N SER A 129 10.08 -1.14 10.72
CA SER A 129 9.87 -1.38 9.29
C SER A 129 10.68 -2.59 8.80
N LYS A 130 11.95 -2.70 9.22
CA LYS A 130 12.86 -3.79 8.87
C LYS A 130 12.37 -5.12 9.43
N ALA A 131 11.95 -5.16 10.69
CA ALA A 131 11.41 -6.36 11.34
C ALA A 131 10.11 -6.83 10.68
N LYS A 132 9.21 -5.90 10.33
CA LYS A 132 8.01 -6.23 9.54
C LYS A 132 8.38 -6.78 8.18
N GLN A 133 9.31 -6.13 7.47
CA GLN A 133 9.75 -6.56 6.16
C GLN A 133 10.32 -7.99 6.22
N LYS A 134 11.27 -8.25 7.12
CA LYS A 134 11.88 -9.58 7.32
C LYS A 134 10.85 -10.66 7.64
N ALA A 135 9.88 -10.36 8.50
CA ALA A 135 8.84 -11.33 8.86
C ALA A 135 7.85 -11.60 7.70
N TYR A 136 7.74 -10.68 6.74
CA TYR A 136 7.01 -10.88 5.49
C TYR A 136 7.88 -11.38 4.34
N ASP A 137 9.22 -11.28 4.40
CA ASP A 137 10.10 -11.67 3.30
C ASP A 137 9.92 -13.15 2.98
N GLU A 138 9.76 -14.04 3.97
CA GLU A 138 9.41 -15.45 3.75
C GLU A 138 8.05 -15.65 3.05
N LEU A 139 7.09 -14.76 3.30
CA LEU A 139 5.77 -14.79 2.67
C LEU A 139 5.85 -14.31 1.22
N TYR A 140 6.63 -13.25 0.98
CA TYR A 140 6.82 -12.65 -0.33
C TYR A 140 7.71 -13.52 -1.22
N THR A 141 8.79 -14.11 -0.69
CA THR A 141 9.60 -15.08 -1.44
C THR A 141 8.78 -16.29 -1.85
N ARG A 142 7.87 -16.79 -1.00
CA ARG A 142 6.92 -17.85 -1.37
C ARG A 142 5.91 -17.40 -2.44
N LEU A 143 5.50 -16.13 -2.45
CA LEU A 143 4.61 -15.57 -3.47
C LEU A 143 5.31 -15.42 -4.84
N ASP A 144 6.61 -15.17 -4.84
CA ASP A 144 7.44 -15.06 -6.05
C ASP A 144 7.80 -16.43 -6.64
N THR A 145 7.57 -17.55 -5.94
CA THR A 145 7.77 -18.89 -6.52
C THR A 145 6.63 -19.31 -7.44
N ARG A 146 6.92 -20.25 -8.35
CA ARG A 146 5.97 -20.84 -9.31
C ARG A 146 4.73 -21.47 -8.65
N GLU A 147 4.84 -21.86 -7.38
CA GLU A 147 3.72 -22.39 -6.58
C GLU A 147 2.86 -21.27 -5.98
N GLY A 148 3.46 -20.19 -5.48
CA GLY A 148 2.74 -19.04 -4.93
C GLY A 148 1.99 -18.21 -5.97
N GLU A 149 2.48 -18.15 -7.21
CA GLU A 149 1.76 -17.50 -8.32
C GLU A 149 0.46 -18.23 -8.71
N LYS A 150 0.49 -19.57 -8.72
CA LYS A 150 -0.71 -20.41 -8.91
C LYS A 150 -1.72 -20.25 -7.77
N ASP A 151 -1.29 -19.74 -6.62
CA ASP A 151 -2.19 -19.47 -5.50
C ASP A 151 -3.09 -18.21 -5.75
N LEU A 152 -2.78 -17.34 -6.72
CA LEU A 152 -3.47 -16.05 -6.96
C LEU A 152 -4.40 -16.03 -8.19
N TYR A 153 -4.12 -16.86 -9.19
CA TYR A 153 -4.99 -17.07 -10.35
C TYR A 153 -5.04 -18.55 -10.69
N SER A 154 -6.23 -19.04 -11.04
CA SER A 154 -6.40 -20.41 -11.51
C SER A 154 -7.35 -20.48 -12.70
N GLU A 155 -7.29 -21.60 -13.41
CA GLU A 155 -8.22 -21.93 -14.50
C GLU A 155 -9.58 -22.40 -13.96
N SER A 156 -9.61 -22.96 -12.76
CA SER A 156 -10.81 -23.47 -12.07
C SER A 156 -11.20 -22.60 -10.87
N ARG A 157 -12.51 -22.57 -10.56
CA ARG A 157 -13.06 -21.85 -9.40
C ARG A 157 -12.72 -22.56 -8.09
N GLU A 158 -12.83 -23.88 -8.09
CA GLU A 158 -12.56 -24.77 -6.97
C GLU A 158 -11.13 -24.58 -6.47
N GLN A 159 -10.17 -24.46 -7.39
CA GLN A 159 -8.78 -24.20 -7.02
C GLN A 159 -8.60 -22.82 -6.39
N VAL A 160 -9.34 -21.79 -6.84
CA VAL A 160 -9.28 -20.46 -6.20
C VAL A 160 -9.89 -20.51 -4.80
N GLU A 161 -10.98 -21.25 -4.59
CA GLU A 161 -11.55 -21.47 -3.25
C GLU A 161 -10.55 -22.18 -2.32
N GLU A 162 -9.93 -23.28 -2.78
CA GLU A 162 -8.93 -24.02 -2.02
C GLU A 162 -7.73 -23.12 -1.65
N ASN A 163 -7.23 -22.35 -2.62
CA ASN A 163 -6.14 -21.41 -2.39
C ASN A 163 -6.55 -20.33 -1.38
N LEU A 164 -7.76 -19.78 -1.49
CA LEU A 164 -8.30 -18.81 -0.55
C LEU A 164 -8.39 -19.36 0.87
N GLU A 165 -8.81 -20.62 1.03
CA GLU A 165 -8.83 -21.30 2.33
C GLU A 165 -7.42 -21.53 2.89
N ARG A 166 -6.49 -21.99 2.05
CA ARG A 166 -5.08 -22.19 2.41
C ARG A 166 -4.45 -20.88 2.89
N TRP A 167 -4.71 -19.78 2.18
CA TRP A 167 -4.28 -18.45 2.58
C TRP A 167 -4.93 -18.01 3.88
N ARG A 168 -6.23 -18.19 4.04
CA ARG A 168 -6.92 -17.88 5.30
C ARG A 168 -6.22 -18.56 6.47
N PHE A 169 -5.97 -19.87 6.40
CA PHE A 169 -5.31 -20.61 7.47
C PHE A 169 -3.89 -20.09 7.75
N ALA A 170 -3.09 -19.83 6.69
CA ALA A 170 -1.73 -19.31 6.85
C ALA A 170 -1.71 -17.91 7.48
N LEU A 171 -2.68 -17.05 7.13
CA LEU A 171 -2.80 -15.68 7.61
C LEU A 171 -3.34 -15.63 9.04
N GLU A 172 -4.33 -16.47 9.37
CA GLU A 172 -4.91 -16.55 10.71
C GLU A 172 -3.90 -17.06 11.73
N ARG A 173 -3.04 -18.02 11.35
CA ARG A 173 -1.88 -18.44 12.15
C ARG A 173 -0.95 -17.27 12.49
N ARG A 174 -0.84 -16.27 11.61
CA ARG A 174 -0.04 -15.06 11.81
C ARG A 174 -0.86 -13.88 12.36
N GLY A 175 -2.08 -14.12 12.83
CA GLY A 175 -2.95 -13.09 13.45
C GLY A 175 -3.57 -12.09 12.46
N MET A 176 -3.65 -12.42 11.17
CA MET A 176 -4.32 -11.61 10.15
C MET A 176 -5.60 -12.28 9.68
N LYS A 177 -6.62 -11.49 9.35
CA LYS A 177 -7.88 -11.98 8.77
C LYS A 177 -8.09 -11.38 7.38
N VAL A 178 -8.65 -12.18 6.48
CA VAL A 178 -9.03 -11.71 5.15
C VAL A 178 -10.31 -10.86 5.26
N SER A 179 -10.32 -9.69 4.63
CA SER A 179 -11.45 -8.77 4.63
C SER A 179 -12.52 -9.21 3.65
N ARG A 180 -13.58 -9.87 4.14
CA ARG A 180 -14.70 -10.30 3.29
C ARG A 180 -15.28 -9.19 2.41
N SER A 181 -15.49 -8.00 2.97
CA SER A 181 -16.07 -6.86 2.23
C SER A 181 -15.19 -6.26 1.14
N LYS A 182 -13.88 -6.55 1.16
CA LYS A 182 -12.89 -6.00 0.21
C LYS A 182 -12.30 -7.09 -0.68
N THR A 183 -12.57 -8.35 -0.37
CA THR A 183 -12.16 -9.49 -1.19
C THR A 183 -13.19 -9.66 -2.28
N GLU A 184 -12.74 -9.55 -3.52
CA GLU A 184 -13.57 -9.62 -4.71
C GLU A 184 -12.90 -10.59 -5.68
N TYR A 185 -13.69 -11.37 -6.42
CA TYR A 185 -13.17 -12.24 -7.46
C TYR A 185 -13.72 -11.85 -8.83
N MET A 186 -12.91 -12.04 -9.87
CA MET A 186 -13.25 -11.74 -11.25
C MET A 186 -12.92 -12.93 -12.15
N CYS A 187 -13.88 -13.34 -12.97
CA CYS A 187 -13.65 -14.33 -14.02
C CYS A 187 -13.31 -13.62 -15.32
N VAL A 188 -12.15 -13.92 -15.90
CA VAL A 188 -11.70 -13.39 -17.19
C VAL A 188 -12.08 -14.39 -18.28
N ASN A 189 -12.80 -13.92 -19.30
CA ASN A 189 -13.26 -14.70 -20.46
C ASN A 189 -14.12 -15.94 -20.11
N GLU A 190 -15.04 -15.80 -19.16
CA GLU A 190 -15.99 -16.86 -18.77
C GLU A 190 -16.98 -17.17 -19.91
N ARG A 191 -17.14 -18.46 -20.27
CA ARG A 191 -18.12 -18.93 -21.28
C ARG A 191 -19.40 -19.49 -20.64
N GLU A 192 -19.30 -20.02 -19.42
CA GLU A 192 -20.39 -20.65 -18.69
C GLU A 192 -20.52 -20.00 -17.31
N GLY A 193 -21.68 -19.38 -17.06
CA GLY A 193 -21.96 -18.55 -15.88
C GLY A 193 -22.19 -19.30 -14.56
N SER A 194 -21.94 -20.61 -14.53
CA SER A 194 -22.34 -21.50 -13.44
C SER A 194 -21.21 -21.66 -12.42
N GLY A 195 -21.28 -20.95 -11.29
CA GLY A 195 -20.39 -21.15 -10.15
C GLY A 195 -20.10 -19.88 -9.34
N THR A 196 -20.16 -20.00 -8.02
CA THR A 196 -19.79 -18.95 -7.07
C THR A 196 -18.51 -19.34 -6.35
N VAL A 197 -17.70 -18.36 -5.94
CA VAL A 197 -16.48 -18.60 -5.14
C VAL A 197 -16.83 -18.32 -3.68
N ARG A 198 -16.61 -19.29 -2.81
CA ARG A 198 -16.92 -19.21 -1.37
C ARG A 198 -15.65 -19.09 -0.54
N LEU A 199 -15.74 -18.35 0.56
CA LEU A 199 -14.71 -18.26 1.60
C LEU A 199 -15.39 -18.48 2.95
N GLN A 200 -15.01 -19.56 3.67
CA GLN A 200 -15.68 -19.99 4.90
C GLN A 200 -17.19 -20.29 4.69
N GLY A 201 -17.56 -20.82 3.53
CA GLY A 201 -18.95 -21.13 3.18
C GLY A 201 -19.79 -19.93 2.73
N GLU A 202 -19.31 -18.69 2.86
CA GLU A 202 -19.99 -17.49 2.38
C GLU A 202 -19.52 -17.09 0.97
N GLU A 203 -20.44 -16.60 0.14
CA GLU A 203 -20.15 -16.16 -1.22
C GLU A 203 -19.31 -14.87 -1.24
N VAL A 204 -18.19 -14.91 -1.96
CA VAL A 204 -17.33 -13.75 -2.24
C VAL A 204 -17.98 -12.93 -3.35
N LYS A 205 -17.83 -11.60 -3.30
CA LYS A 205 -18.42 -10.73 -4.32
C LYS A 205 -17.76 -10.94 -5.70
N LYS A 206 -18.54 -11.34 -6.69
CA LYS A 206 -18.15 -11.36 -8.12
C LYS A 206 -18.14 -9.94 -8.68
N VAL A 207 -17.06 -9.55 -9.36
CA VAL A 207 -16.94 -8.24 -10.02
C VAL A 207 -16.49 -8.37 -11.47
N GLU A 208 -16.97 -7.46 -12.32
CA GLU A 208 -16.55 -7.36 -13.73
C GLU A 208 -15.34 -6.43 -13.92
N GLU A 209 -15.08 -5.56 -12.94
CA GLU A 209 -13.90 -4.72 -12.91
C GLU A 209 -13.36 -4.65 -11.49
N PHE A 210 -12.04 -4.57 -11.35
CA PHE A 210 -11.43 -4.19 -10.08
C PHE A 210 -10.22 -3.30 -10.30
N LYS A 211 -9.91 -2.51 -9.26
CA LYS A 211 -8.75 -1.64 -9.22
C LYS A 211 -7.58 -2.35 -8.53
N TYR A 212 -6.45 -2.47 -9.21
CA TYR A 212 -5.22 -3.02 -8.68
C TYR A 212 -4.07 -2.03 -8.85
N LEU A 213 -3.44 -1.64 -7.74
CA LEU A 213 -2.32 -0.69 -7.71
C LEU A 213 -2.55 0.61 -8.50
N GLY A 214 -3.81 1.05 -8.65
CA GLY A 214 -4.13 2.27 -9.41
C GLY A 214 -4.69 2.02 -10.81
N SER A 215 -4.45 0.85 -11.39
CA SER A 215 -4.94 0.44 -12.71
C SER A 215 -6.23 -0.38 -12.60
N THR A 216 -7.12 -0.25 -13.57
CA THR A 216 -8.39 -0.98 -13.64
C THR A 216 -8.26 -2.15 -14.60
N VAL A 217 -8.57 -3.34 -14.12
CA VAL A 217 -8.66 -4.55 -14.95
C VAL A 217 -10.12 -4.88 -15.17
N GLN A 218 -10.49 -5.25 -16.40
CA GLN A 218 -11.85 -5.64 -16.77
C GLN A 218 -11.90 -7.13 -17.11
N SER A 219 -13.01 -7.80 -16.78
CA SER A 219 -13.27 -9.22 -17.08
C SER A 219 -13.25 -9.53 -18.58
N ASN A 220 -13.65 -8.55 -19.39
CA ASN A 220 -13.66 -8.63 -20.85
C ASN A 220 -12.29 -8.34 -21.49
N GLY A 221 -11.26 -8.00 -20.71
CA GLY A 221 -9.92 -7.66 -21.21
C GLY A 221 -9.86 -6.38 -22.05
N GLU A 222 -10.89 -5.53 -22.02
CA GLU A 222 -10.85 -4.22 -22.65
C GLU A 222 -10.21 -3.18 -21.74
N CYS A 223 -9.68 -2.12 -22.35
CA CYS A 223 -8.97 -1.04 -21.65
C CYS A 223 -9.71 0.31 -21.70
N GLY A 224 -10.93 0.34 -22.22
CA GLY A 224 -11.69 1.60 -22.39
C GLY A 224 -11.95 2.31 -21.06
N LYS A 225 -12.28 1.56 -19.99
CA LYS A 225 -12.50 2.16 -18.67
C LYS A 225 -11.21 2.69 -18.05
N GLU A 226 -10.09 2.03 -18.29
CA GLU A 226 -8.78 2.48 -17.82
C GLU A 226 -8.41 3.81 -18.48
N VAL A 227 -8.53 3.90 -19.80
CA VAL A 227 -8.27 5.14 -20.57
C VAL A 227 -9.11 6.31 -20.04
N LYS A 228 -10.41 6.10 -19.81
CA LYS A 228 -11.29 7.11 -19.22
C LYS A 228 -10.84 7.56 -17.84
N LYS A 229 -10.43 6.61 -16.98
CA LYS A 229 -9.90 6.92 -15.64
C LYS A 229 -8.59 7.71 -15.72
N ARG A 230 -7.72 7.44 -16.70
CA ARG A 230 -6.49 8.22 -16.96
C ARG A 230 -6.76 9.62 -17.48
N VAL A 231 -7.72 9.77 -18.40
CA VAL A 231 -8.19 11.08 -18.84
C VAL A 231 -8.72 11.89 -17.66
N GLN A 232 -9.54 11.28 -16.78
CA GLN A 232 -10.03 11.94 -15.58
C GLN A 232 -8.91 12.31 -14.60
N ALA A 233 -7.92 11.44 -14.41
CA ALA A 233 -6.75 11.74 -13.60
C ALA A 233 -5.94 12.92 -14.16
N GLY A 234 -5.75 12.97 -15.47
CA GLY A 234 -5.17 14.11 -16.18
C GLY A 234 -5.93 15.41 -15.92
N TRP A 235 -7.25 15.41 -16.09
CA TRP A 235 -8.09 16.58 -15.80
C TRP A 235 -8.06 17.01 -14.34
N ASN A 236 -8.04 16.06 -13.40
CA ASN A 236 -7.90 16.38 -11.98
C ASN A 236 -6.54 17.02 -11.68
N GLY A 237 -5.47 16.55 -12.32
CA GLY A 237 -4.15 17.18 -12.25
C GLY A 237 -4.16 18.59 -12.84
N TRP A 238 -4.74 18.75 -14.03
CA TRP A 238 -4.87 20.02 -14.73
C TRP A 238 -5.66 21.06 -13.91
N ARG A 239 -6.78 20.66 -13.29
CA ARG A 239 -7.60 21.53 -12.43
C ARG A 239 -6.86 22.05 -11.21
N LYS A 240 -5.88 21.30 -10.67
CA LYS A 240 -5.08 21.76 -9.53
C LYS A 240 -4.08 22.85 -9.92
N VAL A 241 -3.64 22.86 -11.17
CA VAL A 241 -2.67 23.84 -11.70
C VAL A 241 -3.33 24.85 -12.64
N SER A 242 -4.66 24.91 -12.65
CA SER A 242 -5.43 25.76 -13.56
C SER A 242 -5.11 27.24 -13.36
N GLY A 243 -4.81 27.68 -12.13
CA GLY A 243 -4.40 29.06 -11.85
C GLY A 243 -3.19 29.51 -12.67
N VAL A 244 -2.22 28.62 -12.88
CA VAL A 244 -1.03 28.88 -13.72
C VAL A 244 -1.34 28.65 -15.20
N LEU A 245 -2.12 27.61 -15.52
CA LEU A 245 -2.40 27.25 -16.91
C LEU A 245 -3.34 28.23 -17.60
N CYS A 246 -4.26 28.87 -16.87
CA CYS A 246 -5.26 29.79 -17.42
C CYS A 246 -4.83 31.25 -17.37
N ASP A 247 -3.75 31.59 -16.66
CA ASP A 247 -3.22 32.96 -16.60
C ASP A 247 -2.62 33.35 -17.96
N GLN A 248 -3.15 34.42 -18.56
CA GLN A 248 -2.68 34.92 -19.86
C GLN A 248 -1.30 35.57 -19.80
N LYS A 249 -0.84 36.01 -18.61
CA LYS A 249 0.49 36.60 -18.42
C LYS A 249 1.62 35.57 -18.51
N ILE A 250 1.28 34.29 -18.35
CA ILE A 250 2.25 33.19 -18.36
C ILE A 250 2.48 32.70 -19.78
N SER A 251 3.74 32.63 -20.18
CA SER A 251 4.11 32.19 -21.53
C SER A 251 3.67 30.75 -21.82
N ALA A 252 3.31 30.50 -23.08
CA ALA A 252 2.89 29.19 -23.56
C ALA A 252 3.90 28.08 -23.25
N ARG A 253 5.20 28.40 -23.33
CA ARG A 253 6.30 27.48 -22.99
C ARG A 253 6.27 27.02 -21.53
N ILE A 254 5.98 27.91 -20.59
CA ILE A 254 5.85 27.56 -19.16
C ILE A 254 4.60 26.72 -18.95
N LYS A 255 3.47 27.08 -19.57
CA LYS A 255 2.23 26.28 -19.52
C LYS A 255 2.45 24.86 -20.03
N GLY A 256 3.18 24.73 -21.13
CA GLY A 256 3.62 23.46 -21.67
C GLY A 256 4.48 22.67 -20.69
N LYS A 257 5.47 23.30 -20.05
CA LYS A 257 6.31 22.66 -19.02
C LYS A 257 5.46 22.11 -17.87
N VAL A 258 4.51 22.90 -17.36
CA VAL A 258 3.58 22.48 -16.30
C VAL A 258 2.73 21.28 -16.73
N TYR A 259 2.20 21.31 -17.96
CA TYR A 259 1.48 20.17 -18.53
C TYR A 259 2.35 18.90 -18.55
N ARG A 260 3.58 19.00 -19.06
CA ARG A 260 4.53 17.86 -19.13
C ARG A 260 4.89 17.29 -17.77
N THR A 261 4.96 18.12 -16.72
CA THR A 261 5.39 17.70 -15.38
C THR A 261 4.26 17.16 -14.52
N VAL A 262 3.03 17.68 -14.66
CA VAL A 262 1.92 17.35 -13.75
C VAL A 262 0.84 16.52 -14.44
N VAL A 263 0.42 16.95 -15.63
CA VAL A 263 -0.77 16.39 -16.30
C VAL A 263 -0.40 15.14 -17.09
N ARG A 264 0.65 15.21 -17.91
CA ARG A 264 1.07 14.09 -18.76
C ARG A 264 1.40 12.82 -17.96
N PRO A 265 2.19 12.86 -16.85
CA PRO A 265 2.48 11.65 -16.09
C PRO A 265 1.23 11.02 -15.48
N ALA A 266 0.25 11.83 -15.06
CA ALA A 266 -1.03 11.34 -14.54
C ALA A 266 -1.86 10.61 -15.62
N MET A 267 -1.78 11.05 -16.87
CA MET A 267 -2.41 10.40 -18.02
C MET A 267 -1.66 9.13 -18.46
N LEU A 268 -0.33 9.16 -18.46
CA LEU A 268 0.50 8.05 -18.93
C LEU A 268 0.57 6.87 -17.95
N TYR A 269 0.39 7.12 -16.65
CA TYR A 269 0.55 6.11 -15.62
C TYR A 269 -0.27 4.84 -15.95
N GLY A 270 0.38 3.68 -16.00
CA GLY A 270 -0.26 2.40 -16.28
C GLY A 270 -0.66 2.14 -17.74
N LEU A 271 -0.51 3.10 -18.66
CA LEU A 271 -0.77 2.86 -20.09
C LEU A 271 0.37 2.09 -20.78
N GLU A 272 1.53 1.98 -20.12
CA GLU A 272 2.67 1.20 -20.60
C GLU A 272 2.41 -0.32 -20.66
N THR A 273 1.41 -0.84 -19.94
CA THR A 273 1.05 -2.26 -19.91
C THR A 273 -0.24 -2.57 -20.66
N VAL A 274 -0.79 -1.58 -21.37
CA VAL A 274 -2.12 -1.66 -21.97
C VAL A 274 -2.03 -1.59 -23.49
N SER A 275 -2.72 -2.50 -24.18
CA SER A 275 -2.88 -2.47 -25.63
C SER A 275 -3.97 -1.48 -26.04
N LEU A 276 -3.58 -0.27 -26.44
CA LEU A 276 -4.52 0.73 -26.92
C LEU A 276 -4.99 0.41 -28.34
N ARG A 277 -6.29 0.64 -28.58
CA ARG A 277 -6.88 0.73 -29.92
C ARG A 277 -6.72 2.16 -30.42
N LYS A 278 -6.72 2.35 -31.74
CA LYS A 278 -6.65 3.69 -32.37
C LYS A 278 -7.69 4.66 -31.82
N ARG A 279 -8.93 4.21 -31.61
CA ARG A 279 -9.99 5.02 -30.97
C ARG A 279 -9.60 5.56 -29.59
N GLN A 280 -8.91 4.77 -28.78
CA GLN A 280 -8.50 5.14 -27.43
C GLN A 280 -7.28 6.07 -27.45
N GLU A 281 -6.35 5.85 -28.39
CA GLU A 281 -5.25 6.80 -28.65
C GLU A 281 -5.83 8.18 -29.04
N SER A 282 -6.81 8.21 -29.94
CA SER A 282 -7.51 9.45 -30.30
C SER A 282 -8.24 10.10 -29.11
N GLU A 283 -8.84 9.30 -28.21
CA GLU A 283 -9.51 9.83 -27.01
C GLU A 283 -8.53 10.54 -26.07
N LEU A 284 -7.34 9.96 -25.89
CA LEU A 284 -6.25 10.56 -25.10
C LEU A 284 -5.73 11.85 -25.74
N GLU A 285 -5.52 11.85 -27.06
CA GLU A 285 -5.07 13.04 -27.80
C GLU A 285 -6.11 14.16 -27.79
N VAL A 286 -7.39 13.83 -27.92
CA VAL A 286 -8.47 14.82 -27.80
C VAL A 286 -8.49 15.45 -26.42
N ALA A 287 -8.27 14.66 -25.35
CA ALA A 287 -8.17 15.19 -24.00
C ALA A 287 -6.95 16.12 -23.83
N GLU A 288 -5.77 15.71 -24.31
CA GLU A 288 -4.56 16.54 -24.35
C GLU A 288 -4.82 17.87 -25.05
N LEU A 289 -5.33 17.83 -26.28
CA LEU A 289 -5.55 19.03 -27.09
C LEU A 289 -6.59 19.95 -26.46
N LYS A 290 -7.63 19.42 -25.80
CA LYS A 290 -8.57 20.24 -25.03
C LYS A 290 -7.88 20.97 -23.89
N MET A 291 -7.03 20.28 -23.13
CA MET A 291 -6.28 20.88 -22.01
C MET A 291 -5.29 21.95 -22.47
N LEU A 292 -4.61 21.73 -23.60
CA LEU A 292 -3.67 22.71 -24.19
C LEU A 292 -4.39 23.91 -24.82
N ARG A 293 -5.51 23.67 -25.52
CA ARG A 293 -6.34 24.75 -26.07
C ARG A 293 -6.86 25.67 -24.97
N PHE A 294 -7.36 25.09 -23.89
CA PHE A 294 -7.84 25.86 -22.75
C PHE A 294 -6.73 26.69 -22.12
N SER A 295 -5.53 26.12 -21.93
CA SER A 295 -4.41 26.85 -21.34
C SER A 295 -3.90 28.00 -22.23
N LEU A 296 -3.98 27.85 -23.56
CA LEU A 296 -3.59 28.88 -24.52
C LEU A 296 -4.71 29.86 -24.88
N GLY A 297 -5.92 29.70 -24.33
CA GLY A 297 -7.07 30.55 -24.66
C GLY A 297 -7.57 30.37 -26.10
N VAL A 298 -7.24 29.26 -26.76
CA VAL A 298 -7.59 28.98 -28.16
C VAL A 298 -8.89 28.17 -28.21
N THR A 299 -9.85 28.63 -28.99
CA THR A 299 -11.11 27.94 -29.23
C THR A 299 -11.06 27.07 -30.48
N ARG A 300 -12.13 26.32 -30.76
CA ARG A 300 -12.27 25.59 -32.02
C ARG A 300 -12.61 26.51 -33.21
N LEU A 301 -13.14 27.70 -32.94
CA LEU A 301 -13.54 28.68 -33.96
C LEU A 301 -12.31 29.31 -34.62
N ASP A 302 -11.20 29.38 -33.90
CA ASP A 302 -9.92 29.93 -34.38
C ASP A 302 -9.28 29.07 -35.49
N ARG A 303 -9.79 27.86 -35.73
CA ARG A 303 -9.34 26.92 -36.80
C ARG A 303 -7.83 26.65 -36.81
N ILE A 304 -7.14 26.85 -35.69
CA ILE A 304 -5.71 26.58 -35.54
C ILE A 304 -5.44 25.08 -35.59
N ARG A 305 -4.46 24.68 -36.41
CA ARG A 305 -4.00 23.29 -36.54
C ARG A 305 -3.46 22.74 -35.21
N ASN A 306 -3.68 21.44 -34.96
CA ASN A 306 -3.27 20.80 -33.72
C ASN A 306 -1.73 20.75 -33.57
N GLU A 307 -0.97 20.64 -34.67
CA GLU A 307 0.49 20.67 -34.63
C GLU A 307 1.01 22.00 -34.10
N TYR A 308 0.40 23.11 -34.51
CA TYR A 308 0.79 24.45 -34.07
C TYR A 308 0.56 24.64 -32.56
N ILE A 309 -0.54 24.14 -32.01
CA ILE A 309 -0.85 24.24 -30.57
C ILE A 309 0.17 23.48 -29.73
N ARG A 310 0.51 22.27 -30.18
CA ARG A 310 1.55 21.44 -29.58
C ARG A 310 2.92 22.12 -29.68
N GLY A 311 3.26 22.69 -30.83
CA GLY A 311 4.49 23.45 -31.06
C GLY A 311 4.61 24.67 -30.15
N THR A 312 3.57 25.49 -30.07
CA THR A 312 3.52 26.68 -29.19
C THR A 312 3.68 26.33 -27.71
N ALA A 313 3.17 25.16 -27.28
CA ALA A 313 3.36 24.65 -25.92
C ALA A 313 4.66 23.83 -25.73
N HIS A 314 5.46 23.59 -26.78
CA HIS A 314 6.62 22.69 -26.72
C HIS A 314 6.26 21.29 -26.18
N VAL A 315 5.16 20.72 -26.68
CA VAL A 315 4.57 19.47 -26.20
C VAL A 315 4.45 18.49 -27.36
N GLY A 316 5.16 17.37 -27.27
CA GLY A 316 5.02 16.25 -28.20
C GLY A 316 3.67 15.55 -28.04
N CYS A 317 3.26 14.83 -29.08
CA CYS A 317 2.00 14.11 -29.10
C CYS A 317 1.91 13.07 -27.98
N LEU A 318 0.77 13.03 -27.27
CA LEU A 318 0.57 12.04 -26.21
C LEU A 318 0.65 10.59 -26.72
N GLY A 319 0.19 10.32 -27.95
CA GLY A 319 0.27 8.98 -28.56
C GLY A 319 1.70 8.47 -28.67
N ASP A 320 2.63 9.33 -29.12
CA ASP A 320 4.05 9.00 -29.20
C ASP A 320 4.67 8.83 -27.80
N LYS A 321 4.23 9.62 -26.82
CA LYS A 321 4.65 9.46 -25.43
C LYS A 321 4.17 8.16 -24.80
N VAL A 322 2.98 7.68 -25.15
CA VAL A 322 2.51 6.35 -24.73
C VAL A 322 3.35 5.26 -25.38
N ARG A 323 3.67 5.38 -26.68
CA ARG A 323 4.56 4.45 -27.39
C ARG A 323 5.94 4.37 -26.72
N GLU A 324 6.56 5.52 -26.49
CA GLU A 324 7.85 5.64 -25.79
C GLU A 324 7.79 4.95 -24.42
N ALA A 325 6.70 5.13 -23.65
CA ALA A 325 6.53 4.47 -22.36
C ALA A 325 6.37 2.95 -22.47
N ARG A 326 5.57 2.44 -23.43
CA ARG A 326 5.40 1.01 -23.70
C ARG A 326 6.72 0.34 -24.08
N LEU A 327 7.46 0.92 -25.03
CA LEU A 327 8.75 0.37 -25.46
C LEU A 327 9.82 0.48 -24.37
N ARG A 328 9.82 1.55 -23.57
CA ARG A 328 10.71 1.68 -22.41
C ARG A 328 10.46 0.56 -21.40
N TRP A 329 9.19 0.29 -21.09
CA TRP A 329 8.80 -0.80 -20.20
C TRP A 329 9.16 -2.16 -20.79
N PHE A 330 8.82 -2.41 -22.05
CA PHE A 330 9.17 -3.66 -22.75
C PHE A 330 10.67 -3.94 -22.71
N GLY A 331 11.51 -2.98 -23.11
CA GLY A 331 12.96 -3.17 -23.05
C GLY A 331 13.48 -3.38 -21.62
N HIS A 332 12.85 -2.74 -20.61
CA HIS A 332 13.19 -3.03 -19.21
C HIS A 332 12.92 -4.50 -18.86
N VAL A 333 11.74 -5.02 -19.19
CA VAL A 333 11.37 -6.42 -18.92
C VAL A 333 12.22 -7.39 -19.75
N GLN A 334 12.54 -7.04 -20.99
CA GLN A 334 13.34 -7.88 -21.89
C GLN A 334 14.77 -8.10 -21.34
N ARG A 335 15.33 -7.13 -20.62
CA ARG A 335 16.66 -7.25 -19.99
C ARG A 335 16.66 -7.94 -18.63
N ARG A 336 15.50 -8.36 -18.11
CA ARG A 336 15.41 -9.07 -16.82
C ARG A 336 15.60 -10.57 -17.04
N GLU A 337 16.05 -11.24 -15.97
CA GLU A 337 16.17 -12.70 -15.91
C GLU A 337 14.82 -13.40 -16.19
N SER A 338 14.90 -14.65 -16.65
CA SER A 338 13.73 -15.46 -17.00
C SER A 338 12.78 -15.71 -15.84
N GLU A 339 13.27 -15.73 -14.61
CA GLU A 339 12.45 -15.92 -13.41
C GLU A 339 11.66 -14.67 -13.01
N TYR A 340 12.03 -13.49 -13.52
CA TYR A 340 11.32 -12.25 -13.23
C TYR A 340 9.88 -12.34 -13.71
N ILE A 341 8.91 -12.04 -12.81
CA ILE A 341 7.47 -12.15 -13.08
C ILE A 341 7.07 -11.45 -14.38
N GLY A 342 7.61 -10.25 -14.64
CA GLY A 342 7.31 -9.53 -15.88
C GLY A 342 7.76 -10.30 -17.13
N ARG A 343 8.91 -10.98 -17.09
CA ARG A 343 9.43 -11.76 -18.20
C ARG A 343 8.59 -13.03 -18.41
N ARG A 344 8.28 -13.73 -17.33
CA ARG A 344 7.37 -14.89 -17.34
C ARG A 344 6.00 -14.55 -17.90
N MET A 345 5.45 -13.40 -17.53
CA MET A 345 4.14 -12.94 -18.02
C MET A 345 4.15 -12.59 -19.52
N LEU A 346 5.28 -12.07 -20.05
CA LEU A 346 5.41 -11.84 -21.50
C LEU A 346 5.50 -13.16 -22.29
N ASP A 347 6.20 -14.14 -21.74
CA ASP A 347 6.42 -15.44 -22.39
C ASP A 347 5.25 -16.43 -22.14
N MET A 348 4.30 -16.07 -21.25
CA MET A 348 3.16 -16.91 -20.91
C MET A 348 2.18 -17.08 -22.09
N GLY A 349 2.17 -18.28 -22.66
CA GLY A 349 1.12 -18.71 -23.58
C GLY A 349 -0.15 -19.14 -22.84
N LEU A 350 -1.27 -18.43 -23.05
CA LEU A 350 -2.57 -18.88 -22.55
C LEU A 350 -3.15 -19.98 -23.47
N PRO A 351 -3.63 -21.11 -22.92
CA PRO A 351 -4.24 -22.15 -23.72
C PRO A 351 -5.53 -21.66 -24.40
N GLY A 352 -5.77 -22.10 -25.63
CA GLY A 352 -6.96 -21.79 -26.41
C GLY A 352 -6.69 -21.14 -27.78
N ARG A 353 -7.67 -21.23 -28.67
CA ARG A 353 -7.59 -20.65 -30.03
C ARG A 353 -8.23 -19.26 -30.06
N ARG A 354 -7.63 -18.33 -30.82
CA ARG A 354 -8.23 -17.02 -31.10
C ARG A 354 -9.50 -17.22 -31.93
N GLN A 355 -10.55 -16.49 -31.59
CA GLN A 355 -11.74 -16.43 -32.43
C GLN A 355 -11.38 -15.87 -33.82
N ARG A 356 -11.97 -16.45 -34.87
CA ARG A 356 -11.82 -15.95 -36.25
C ARG A 356 -12.51 -14.58 -36.39
N GLY A 357 -12.02 -13.75 -37.31
CA GLY A 357 -12.57 -12.42 -37.57
C GLY A 357 -11.77 -11.30 -36.92
N ARG A 358 -12.38 -10.54 -36.00
CA ARG A 358 -11.77 -9.37 -35.33
C ARG A 358 -11.36 -9.71 -33.89
N PRO A 359 -10.24 -10.43 -33.68
CA PRO A 359 -9.79 -10.75 -32.33
C PRO A 359 -9.34 -9.48 -31.59
N LYS A 360 -9.45 -9.52 -30.26
CA LYS A 360 -8.92 -8.45 -29.40
C LYS A 360 -7.40 -8.35 -29.55
N ARG A 361 -6.87 -7.12 -29.48
CA ARG A 361 -5.43 -6.83 -29.52
C ARG A 361 -4.75 -7.39 -28.27
N ARG A 362 -3.57 -8.01 -28.48
CA ARG A 362 -2.65 -8.39 -27.40
C ARG A 362 -1.66 -7.28 -27.13
N TYR A 363 -0.98 -7.38 -25.99
CA TYR A 363 0.14 -6.49 -25.64
C TYR A 363 1.24 -6.57 -26.69
N MET A 364 1.68 -7.79 -27.05
CA MET A 364 2.69 -7.99 -28.09
C MET A 364 2.26 -7.51 -29.48
N ASP A 365 0.95 -7.55 -29.82
CA ASP A 365 0.47 -6.99 -31.09
C ASP A 365 0.79 -5.47 -31.15
N GLY A 366 0.58 -4.75 -30.04
CA GLY A 366 0.90 -3.34 -29.93
C GLY A 366 2.40 -3.04 -29.91
N ILE A 367 3.18 -3.83 -29.16
CA ILE A 367 4.65 -3.69 -29.12
C ILE A 367 5.27 -3.94 -30.49
N ASN A 368 4.82 -4.96 -31.23
CA ASN A 368 5.32 -5.25 -32.56
C ASN A 368 5.01 -4.11 -33.55
N GLU A 369 3.83 -3.50 -33.46
CA GLU A 369 3.51 -2.31 -34.25
C GLU A 369 4.40 -1.12 -33.87
N ASP A 370 4.59 -0.88 -32.58
CA ASP A 370 5.42 0.21 -32.08
C ASP A 370 6.90 0.04 -32.48
N MET A 371 7.44 -1.17 -32.38
CA MET A 371 8.80 -1.52 -32.80
C MET A 371 9.00 -1.31 -34.30
N LYS A 372 8.01 -1.70 -35.12
CA LYS A 372 8.03 -1.43 -36.57
C LYS A 372 8.05 0.06 -36.89
N LEU A 373 7.33 0.89 -36.12
CA LEU A 373 7.30 2.34 -36.32
C LEU A 373 8.63 3.02 -35.97
N VAL A 374 9.37 2.50 -34.99
CA VAL A 374 10.68 3.05 -34.60
C VAL A 374 11.86 2.34 -35.29
N GLY A 375 11.61 1.28 -36.05
CA GLY A 375 12.64 0.49 -36.72
C GLY A 375 13.52 -0.33 -35.76
N ALA A 376 13.00 -0.70 -34.59
CA ALA A 376 13.73 -1.47 -33.58
C ALA A 376 13.38 -2.97 -33.64
N SER A 377 14.35 -3.83 -33.29
CA SER A 377 14.15 -5.26 -33.09
C SER A 377 14.10 -5.62 -31.60
N VAL A 378 13.91 -6.90 -31.27
CA VAL A 378 13.90 -7.35 -29.86
C VAL A 378 15.32 -7.41 -29.29
N GLU A 379 16.29 -7.77 -30.14
CA GLU A 379 17.72 -7.87 -29.81
C GLU A 379 18.29 -6.49 -29.46
N ASP A 380 17.82 -5.46 -30.14
CA ASP A 380 18.14 -4.07 -29.85
C ASP A 380 17.81 -3.64 -28.40
N ALA A 381 16.92 -4.36 -27.72
CA ALA A 381 16.57 -4.07 -26.34
C ALA A 381 17.66 -4.49 -25.34
N GLU A 382 18.64 -5.32 -25.72
CA GLU A 382 19.75 -5.71 -24.86
C GLU A 382 20.66 -4.52 -24.56
N ASP A 383 20.99 -3.72 -25.58
CA ASP A 383 21.72 -2.47 -25.41
C ASP A 383 20.78 -1.38 -24.89
N ARG A 384 20.99 -1.01 -23.62
CA ARG A 384 20.13 -0.03 -22.95
C ARG A 384 20.22 1.36 -23.57
N ASP A 385 21.38 1.79 -24.06
CA ASP A 385 21.58 3.15 -24.54
C ASP A 385 21.10 3.27 -25.98
N ARG A 386 21.43 2.30 -26.83
CA ARG A 386 20.86 2.20 -28.19
C ARG A 386 19.33 2.12 -28.13
N TRP A 387 18.77 1.27 -27.26
CA TRP A 387 17.32 1.17 -27.06
C TRP A 387 16.70 2.51 -26.68
N ARG A 388 17.29 3.24 -25.72
CA ARG A 388 16.76 4.55 -25.31
C ARG A 388 16.76 5.55 -26.45
N GLU A 389 17.80 5.56 -27.28
CA GLU A 389 17.90 6.48 -28.40
C GLU A 389 16.82 6.22 -29.45
N MET A 390 16.64 4.95 -29.85
CA MET A 390 15.64 4.56 -30.86
C MET A 390 14.20 4.87 -30.44
N ILE A 391 13.86 4.65 -29.17
CA ILE A 391 12.48 4.82 -28.70
C ILE A 391 12.14 6.27 -28.30
N ARG A 392 13.12 7.17 -28.27
CA ARG A 392 12.95 8.51 -27.70
C ARG A 392 12.06 9.38 -28.59
N CYS A 393 10.88 9.73 -28.10
CA CYS A 393 10.02 10.72 -28.73
C CYS A 393 10.21 12.08 -28.05
N GLY A 394 11.25 12.86 -28.39
CA GLY A 394 11.54 14.16 -27.77
C GLY A 394 10.34 15.14 -27.79
N ASP A 395 10.19 15.96 -26.74
CA ASP A 395 9.34 17.14 -26.84
C ASP A 395 10.08 18.22 -27.67
N PRO A 396 9.38 18.95 -28.56
CA PRO A 396 9.97 19.95 -29.45
C PRO A 396 10.43 21.24 -28.77
#